data_AF-A0A5D3CSF8-F1
#
_entry.id   AF-A0A5D3CSF8-F1
#
_cell.length_a   1.000
_cell.length_b   1.000
_cell.length_c   1.000
_cell.angle_alpha   90.00
_cell.angle_beta   90.00
_cell.angle_gamma   90.00
#
_symmetry.space_group_name_H-M   'P 1'
#
loop_
_entity.id
_entity.type
_entity.pdbx_description
1 polymer ?
#
loop_
_entity_poly.entity_id
_entity_poly.type
_entity_poly.pdbx_seq_one_letter_code
_entity_poly.pdbx_strand_id
1 'polypeptide(L)'
;MEIIREGSSASRPPILDGKNYSYWKPRMIFFIKTLDKKAWRALVAGYDPPMITVNGVLVPKPEVGWTNAEEQASVGNARALNAIFNRVNLNIFKLINSCSTAKEA
;
A
#
# COMPACT_ATOMS: atom_id res chain seq x y z
N MET A 1 30.21 -0.94 -16.18
CA MET A 1 29.07 -1.14 -15.25
C MET A 1 28.72 0.21 -14.67
N GLU A 2 27.62 0.81 -15.09
CA GLU A 2 27.10 1.99 -14.40
C GLU A 2 26.44 1.55 -13.10
N ILE A 3 27.13 1.74 -11.99
CA ILE A 3 26.50 1.73 -10.68
C ILE A 3 25.90 3.12 -10.51
N ILE A 4 24.69 3.32 -11.02
CA ILE A 4 23.91 4.51 -10.67
C ILE A 4 23.58 4.36 -9.19
N ARG A 5 24.41 4.99 -8.36
CA ARG A 5 24.17 5.17 -6.94
C ARG A 5 22.98 6.12 -6.84
N GLU A 6 21.76 5.57 -6.83
CA GLU A 6 20.56 6.37 -6.57
C GLU A 6 20.82 7.17 -5.28
N GLY A 7 20.92 8.49 -5.43
CA GLY A 7 21.08 9.40 -4.31
C GLY A 7 19.95 9.16 -3.31
N SER A 8 20.22 9.45 -2.04
CA SER A 8 19.25 9.32 -0.94
C SER A 8 18.10 10.31 -1.09
N SER A 9 17.25 10.11 -2.10
CA SER A 9 16.06 10.91 -2.30
C SER A 9 15.01 10.45 -1.31
N ALA A 10 14.54 11.35 -0.46
CA ALA A 10 13.39 11.08 0.40
C ALA A 10 12.12 10.76 -0.41
N SER A 11 12.06 11.16 -1.69
CA SER A 11 10.93 10.93 -2.60
C SER A 11 10.98 9.60 -3.36
N ARG A 12 12.09 8.86 -3.29
CA ARG A 12 12.25 7.59 -4.02
C ARG A 12 12.94 6.55 -3.13
N PRO A 13 12.18 5.72 -2.40
CA PRO A 13 12.77 4.64 -1.62
C PRO A 13 13.44 3.60 -2.55
N PRO A 14 14.40 2.81 -2.03
CA PRO A 14 15.06 1.77 -2.81
C PRO A 14 14.08 0.69 -3.27
N ILE A 15 14.45 -0.10 -4.27
CA ILE A 15 13.69 -1.28 -4.70
C ILE A 15 14.01 -2.45 -3.76
N LEU A 16 12.98 -3.17 -3.29
CA LEU A 16 13.15 -4.43 -2.58
C LEU A 16 13.37 -5.55 -3.60
N ASP A 17 14.57 -6.13 -3.58
CA ASP A 17 14.98 -7.18 -4.52
C ASP A 17 15.10 -8.57 -3.89
N GLY A 18 14.64 -8.71 -2.64
CA GLY A 18 14.83 -9.90 -1.81
C GLY A 18 16.08 -9.85 -0.92
N LYS A 19 16.90 -8.80 -1.04
CA LYS A 19 18.06 -8.55 -0.16
C LYS A 19 17.83 -7.26 0.64
N ASN A 20 18.61 -7.10 1.71
CA ASN A 20 18.68 -5.85 2.49
C ASN A 20 17.33 -5.28 2.96
N TYR A 21 16.38 -6.15 3.34
CA TYR A 21 15.07 -5.73 3.84
C TYR A 21 15.18 -4.77 5.04
N SER A 22 16.19 -4.94 5.89
CA SER A 22 16.50 -4.05 7.01
C SER A 22 16.81 -2.62 6.58
N TYR A 23 17.35 -2.41 5.37
CA TYR A 23 17.59 -1.09 4.78
C TYR A 23 16.33 -0.55 4.07
N TRP A 24 15.63 -1.42 3.34
CA TRP A 24 14.43 -1.04 2.57
C TRP A 24 13.25 -0.64 3.48
N LYS A 25 12.96 -1.44 4.52
CA LYS A 25 11.78 -1.28 5.39
C LYS A 25 11.68 0.12 6.03
N PRO A 26 12.68 0.64 6.76
CA PRO A 26 12.57 1.95 7.38
C PRO A 26 12.42 3.09 6.36
N ARG A 27 13.05 2.96 5.18
CA ARG A 27 12.91 3.94 4.07
C ARG A 27 11.50 3.93 3.51
N MET A 28 10.91 2.75 3.33
CA MET A 28 9.55 2.62 2.84
C MET A 28 8.51 3.14 3.84
N ILE A 29 8.70 2.83 5.12
CA ILE A 29 7.87 3.37 6.22
C ILE A 29 7.91 4.89 6.21
N PHE A 30 9.10 5.49 6.12
CA PHE A 30 9.23 6.94 6.08
C PHE A 30 8.57 7.54 4.83
N PHE A 31 8.81 6.93 3.66
CA PHE A 31 8.22 7.37 2.40
C PHE A 31 6.68 7.40 2.46
N ILE A 32 6.04 6.31 2.90
CA ILE A 32 4.57 6.24 3.00
C ILE A 32 4.03 7.25 4.01
N LYS A 33 4.70 7.45 5.16
CA LYS A 33 4.34 8.48 6.14
C LYS A 33 4.35 9.88 5.56
N THR A 34 5.33 10.20 4.72
CA THR A 34 5.44 11.51 4.07
C THR A 34 4.55 11.64 2.83
N LEU A 35 4.22 10.53 2.18
CA LEU A 35 3.40 10.49 0.97
C LEU A 35 1.96 10.88 1.29
N ASP A 36 1.33 10.19 2.25
CA ASP A 36 -0.07 10.42 2.59
C ASP A 36 -0.41 9.81 3.97
N LYS A 37 -1.06 10.61 4.83
CA LYS A 37 -1.43 10.18 6.18
C LYS A 37 -2.47 9.05 6.19
N LYS A 38 -3.38 9.00 5.21
CA LYS A 38 -4.39 7.94 5.08
C LYS A 38 -3.74 6.65 4.57
N ALA A 39 -2.77 6.74 3.66
CA ALA A 39 -1.95 5.62 3.21
C ALA A 39 -1.19 4.97 4.38
N TRP A 40 -0.54 5.79 5.22
CA TRP A 40 0.11 5.27 6.43
C TRP A 40 -0.87 4.58 7.38
N ARG A 41 -2.06 5.16 7.59
CA ARG A 41 -3.10 4.56 8.44
C ARG A 41 -3.59 3.23 7.87
N ALA A 42 -3.86 3.15 6.57
CA ALA A 42 -4.30 1.93 5.91
C ALA A 42 -3.23 0.82 5.97
N LEU A 43 -1.95 1.16 5.83
CA LEU A 43 -0.85 0.20 5.98
C LEU A 43 -0.78 -0.40 7.39
N VAL A 44 -0.97 0.42 8.43
CA VAL A 44 -0.84 -0.04 9.83
C VAL A 44 -2.12 -0.73 10.33
N ALA A 45 -3.26 -0.07 10.15
CA ALA A 45 -4.55 -0.57 10.64
C ALA A 45 -5.05 -1.72 9.78
N GLY A 46 -4.81 -1.68 8.47
CA GLY A 46 -5.49 -2.49 7.48
C GLY A 46 -6.60 -1.69 6.79
N TYR A 47 -7.22 -2.31 5.79
CA TYR A 47 -8.37 -1.78 5.10
C TYR A 47 -9.43 -2.88 5.00
N ASP A 48 -10.60 -2.58 5.54
CA ASP A 48 -11.78 -3.44 5.43
C ASP A 48 -12.73 -2.81 4.40
N PRO A 49 -13.06 -3.51 3.31
CA PRO A 49 -14.02 -3.03 2.34
C PRO A 49 -15.39 -2.75 2.98
N PRO A 50 -16.08 -1.66 2.61
CA PRO A 50 -17.43 -1.39 3.09
C PRO A 50 -18.41 -2.51 2.74
N MET A 51 -19.13 -3.02 3.75
CA MET A 51 -20.13 -4.08 3.60
C MET A 51 -21.50 -3.59 4.08
N ILE A 52 -22.56 -4.11 3.47
CA ILE A 52 -23.95 -3.92 3.90
C ILE A 52 -24.65 -5.26 4.04
N THR A 53 -25.67 -5.30 4.90
CA THR A 53 -26.53 -6.48 5.03
C THR A 53 -27.74 -6.33 4.10
N VAL A 54 -27.90 -7.26 3.18
CA VAL A 54 -29.08 -7.38 2.30
C VAL A 54 -29.71 -8.75 2.56
N ASN A 55 -30.96 -8.76 3.03
CA ASN A 55 -31.69 -9.99 3.37
C ASN A 55 -30.93 -10.92 4.34
N GLY A 56 -30.21 -10.36 5.31
CA GLY A 56 -29.43 -11.13 6.29
C GLY A 56 -28.05 -11.61 5.80
N VAL A 57 -27.67 -11.32 4.55
CA VAL A 57 -26.36 -11.67 3.98
C VAL A 57 -25.49 -10.42 3.87
N LEU A 58 -24.23 -10.50 4.30
CA LEU A 58 -23.24 -9.44 4.08
C LEU A 58 -22.79 -9.45 2.61
N VAL A 59 -22.95 -8.31 1.94
CA VAL A 59 -22.51 -8.09 0.57
C VAL A 59 -21.70 -6.80 0.47
N PRO A 60 -20.78 -6.67 -0.52
CA PRO A 60 -20.06 -5.42 -0.75
C PRO A 60 -21.03 -4.26 -0.97
N LYS A 61 -20.78 -3.16 -0.27
CA LYS A 61 -21.55 -1.94 -0.42
C LYS A 61 -21.20 -1.28 -1.76
N PRO A 62 -22.18 -0.90 -2.60
CA PRO A 62 -21.91 -0.15 -3.83
C PRO A 62 -21.20 1.18 -3.54
N GLU A 63 -20.22 1.54 -4.37
CA GLU A 63 -19.39 2.77 -4.17
C GLU A 63 -20.22 4.06 -4.09
N VAL A 64 -21.32 4.15 -4.86
CA VAL A 64 -22.25 5.30 -4.82
C VAL A 64 -22.85 5.54 -3.42
N GLY A 65 -22.93 4.50 -2.59
CA GLY A 65 -23.42 4.61 -1.23
C GLY A 65 -22.33 4.84 -0.19
N TRP A 66 -21.07 4.93 -0.59
CA TRP A 66 -19.95 5.08 0.34
C TRP A 66 -19.99 6.46 1.01
N THR A 67 -19.69 6.46 2.30
CA THR A 67 -19.40 7.67 3.04
C THR A 67 -18.03 8.19 2.63
N ASN A 68 -17.79 9.49 2.83
CA ASN A 68 -16.46 10.06 2.62
C ASN A 68 -15.39 9.32 3.45
N ALA A 69 -15.70 8.86 4.66
CA ALA A 69 -14.75 8.10 5.47
C ALA A 69 -14.34 6.76 4.80
N GLU A 70 -15.31 6.01 4.27
CA GLU A 70 -15.09 4.75 3.55
C GLU A 70 -14.27 4.98 2.28
N GLU A 71 -14.63 6.00 1.48
CA GLU A 71 -13.90 6.37 0.28
C GLU A 71 -12.44 6.76 0.59
N GLN A 72 -12.22 7.60 1.61
CA GLN A 72 -10.88 8.03 1.99
C GLN A 72 -10.03 6.89 2.57
N ALA A 73 -10.64 5.88 3.20
CA ALA A 73 -9.95 4.66 3.61
C ALA A 73 -9.51 3.83 2.41
N SER A 74 -10.40 3.64 1.42
CA SER A 74 -10.10 2.96 0.16
C SER A 74 -8.96 3.65 -0.60
N VAL A 75 -9.02 4.98 -0.75
CA VAL A 75 -7.96 5.79 -1.38
C VAL A 75 -6.63 5.64 -0.64
N GLY A 76 -6.66 5.65 0.69
CA GLY A 76 -5.47 5.42 1.51
C GLY A 76 -4.83 4.06 1.23
N ASN A 77 -5.62 3.00 1.24
CA ASN A 77 -5.17 1.65 0.93
C ASN A 77 -4.56 1.57 -0.47
N ALA A 78 -5.26 2.08 -1.49
CA ALA A 78 -4.79 2.08 -2.87
C ALA A 78 -3.45 2.83 -3.03
N ARG A 79 -3.30 3.98 -2.36
CA ARG A 79 -2.03 4.74 -2.37
C ARG A 79 -0.88 3.98 -1.72
N ALA A 80 -1.11 3.36 -0.56
CA ALA A 80 -0.10 2.57 0.12
C ALA A 80 0.31 1.34 -0.69
N LEU A 81 -0.67 0.60 -1.21
CA LEU A 81 -0.43 -0.58 -2.03
C LEU A 81 0.33 -0.23 -3.32
N ASN A 82 -0.07 0.84 -4.01
CA ASN A 82 0.63 1.34 -5.18
C ASN A 82 2.07 1.78 -4.85
N ALA A 83 2.30 2.42 -3.70
CA ALA A 83 3.66 2.76 -3.28
C ALA A 83 4.52 1.49 -3.15
N ILE A 84 4.00 0.45 -2.50
CA ILE A 84 4.66 -0.86 -2.32
C ILE A 84 4.97 -1.50 -3.67
N PHE A 85 3.97 -1.64 -4.54
CA PHE A 85 4.13 -2.29 -5.86
C PHE A 85 5.18 -1.59 -6.74
N ASN A 86 5.29 -0.27 -6.66
CA ASN A 86 6.29 0.49 -7.42
C ASN A 86 7.72 0.40 -6.86
N ARG A 87 7.93 -0.25 -5.71
CA ARG A 87 9.21 -0.29 -4.98
C ARG A 87 9.64 -1.70 -4.61
N VAL A 88 9.14 -2.67 -5.35
CA VAL A 88 9.55 -4.08 -5.32
C VAL A 88 10.04 -4.49 -6.70
N ASN A 89 10.96 -5.46 -6.77
CA ASN A 89 11.36 -6.05 -8.05
C ASN A 89 10.28 -7.03 -8.55
N LEU A 90 10.46 -7.54 -9.77
CA LEU A 90 9.49 -8.43 -10.39
C LEU A 90 9.24 -9.74 -9.59
N ASN A 91 10.27 -10.28 -8.94
CA ASN A 91 10.13 -11.52 -8.17
C ASN A 91 9.27 -11.30 -6.93
N ILE A 92 9.53 -10.22 -6.19
CA ILE A 92 8.72 -9.85 -5.02
C ILE A 92 7.31 -9.43 -5.45
N PHE A 93 7.17 -8.67 -6.55
CA PHE A 93 5.86 -8.29 -7.08
C PHE A 93 4.98 -9.51 -7.36
N LYS A 94 5.53 -10.57 -7.97
CA LYS A 94 4.78 -11.83 -8.22
C LYS A 94 4.27 -12.49 -6.94
N LEU A 95 4.89 -12.25 -5.78
CA LEU A 95 4.45 -12.80 -4.49
C LEU A 95 3.28 -12.00 -3.89
N ILE A 96 3.22 -10.69 -4.16
CA ILE A 96 2.26 -9.77 -3.53
C ILE A 96 1.20 -9.22 -4.49
N ASN A 97 1.23 -9.59 -5.78
CA ASN A 97 0.33 -9.03 -6.80
C ASN A 97 -1.15 -9.35 -6.57
N SER A 98 -1.45 -10.37 -5.75
CA SER A 98 -2.82 -10.75 -5.37
C SER A 98 -3.28 -10.08 -4.07
N CYS A 99 -2.40 -9.37 -3.35
CA CYS A 99 -2.77 -8.63 -2.15
C CYS A 99 -3.72 -7.49 -2.51
N SER A 100 -4.88 -7.45 -1.85
CA SER A 100 -5.88 -6.39 -2.03
C SER A 100 -5.71 -5.27 -1.00
N THR A 101 -5.00 -5.55 0.10
CA THR A 101 -4.68 -4.56 1.13
C THR A 101 -3.18 -4.28 1.21
N ALA A 102 -2.83 -3.03 1.51
CA ALA A 102 -1.44 -2.62 1.69
C ALA A 102 -0.78 -3.29 2.91
N LYS A 103 -1.57 -3.76 3.87
CA LYS A 103 -1.08 -4.43 5.09
C LYS A 103 -0.68 -5.88 4.84
N GLU A 104 -1.34 -6.55 3.90
CA GLU A 104 -0.99 -7.91 3.48
C GLU A 104 0.24 -7.93 2.58
N ALA A 105 0.43 -6.89 1.77
CA ALA A 105 1.59 -6.70 0.89
C ALA A 105 2.87 -6.32 1.65
#